data_AF-A0A9E3EUZ9-F1
#
_entry.id   AF-A0A9E3EUZ9-F1
#
_cell.length_a   1.000
_cell.length_b   1.000
_cell.length_c   1.000
_cell.angle_alpha   90.00
_cell.angle_beta   90.00
_cell.angle_gamma   90.00
#
_symmetry.space_group_name_H-M   'P 1'
#
loop_
_entity.id
_entity.type
_entity.pdbx_description
1 polymer ?
#
loop_
_entity_poly.entity_id
_entity_poly.type
_entity_poly.pdbx_seq_one_letter_code
_entity_poly.pdbx_strand_id
1 'polypeptide(L)'
;MAEHHAAVKVNAPVHQVYALFTHFNDFPKFMSFVKEVTYYDEQRSHWVSNVLGSHEWDAVNEGWVVDQQIGWRSTSGLENSGKVKFTPLAPDQTMVDVFIYYTPPAGPVGNAVETL
;
A
#
# COMPACT_ATOMS: atom_id res chain seq x y z
N MET A 1 -2.23 13.68 -9.96
CA MET A 1 -1.87 12.43 -9.26
C MET A 1 -0.65 11.84 -9.92
N ALA A 2 0.42 11.64 -9.16
CA ALA A 2 1.56 10.84 -9.59
C ALA A 2 1.26 9.36 -9.33
N GLU A 3 1.72 8.48 -10.22
CA GLU A 3 1.72 7.03 -10.00
C GLU A 3 3.13 6.61 -9.60
N HIS A 4 3.21 5.79 -8.55
CA HIS A 4 4.42 5.08 -8.18
C HIS A 4 4.15 3.58 -8.24
N HIS A 5 5.06 2.83 -8.87
CA HIS A 5 4.97 1.38 -9.02
C HIS A 5 6.25 0.73 -8.51
N ALA A 6 6.07 -0.28 -7.68
CA ALA A 6 7.15 -1.16 -7.24
C ALA A 6 6.72 -2.62 -7.41
N ALA A 7 7.67 -3.48 -7.74
CA ALA A 7 7.43 -4.91 -7.91
C ALA A 7 8.48 -5.74 -7.19
N VAL A 8 8.06 -6.84 -6.57
CA VAL A 8 8.96 -7.76 -5.88
C VAL A 8 8.52 -9.21 -6.07
N LYS A 9 9.49 -10.10 -6.25
CA LYS A 9 9.27 -11.55 -6.23
C LYS A 9 9.39 -12.06 -4.81
N VAL A 10 8.38 -12.77 -4.35
CA VAL A 10 8.31 -13.40 -3.03
C VAL A 10 8.35 -14.91 -3.21
N ASN A 11 9.25 -15.58 -2.50
CA ASN A 11 9.39 -17.04 -2.51
C ASN A 11 8.39 -17.68 -1.52
N ALA A 12 7.09 -17.46 -1.77
CA ALA A 12 6.01 -18.10 -1.05
C ALA A 12 4.77 -18.28 -1.96
N PRO A 13 3.89 -19.26 -1.67
CA PRO A 13 2.62 -19.42 -2.36
C PRO A 13 1.73 -18.18 -2.23
N VAL A 14 0.98 -17.86 -3.30
CA VAL A 14 0.17 -16.63 -3.40
C VAL A 14 -0.78 -16.43 -2.23
N HIS A 15 -1.38 -17.51 -1.72
CA HIS A 15 -2.29 -17.45 -0.58
C HIS A 15 -1.62 -16.97 0.70
N GLN A 16 -0.37 -17.39 0.96
CA GLN A 16 0.38 -16.92 2.14
C GLN A 16 0.77 -15.45 1.98
N VAL A 17 1.19 -15.06 0.77
CA VAL A 17 1.53 -13.67 0.47
C VAL A 17 0.30 -12.78 0.62
N TYR A 18 -0.83 -13.15 0.02
CA TYR A 18 -2.11 -12.44 0.16
C TYR A 18 -2.53 -12.32 1.63
N ALA A 19 -2.43 -13.41 2.41
CA ALA A 19 -2.80 -13.39 3.82
C ALA A 19 -1.94 -12.43 4.65
N LEU A 20 -0.66 -12.24 4.35
CA LEU A 20 0.15 -11.19 5.01
C LEU A 20 -0.42 -9.79 4.73
N PHE A 21 -0.88 -9.57 3.51
CA PHE A 21 -1.52 -8.32 3.12
C PHE A 21 -2.95 -8.16 3.67
N THR A 22 -3.54 -9.19 4.30
CA THR A 22 -4.81 -9.06 5.03
C THR A 22 -4.61 -8.89 6.55
N HIS A 23 -3.39 -9.09 7.06
CA HIS A 23 -3.04 -8.96 8.49
C HIS A 23 -2.15 -7.72 8.71
N PHE A 24 -2.78 -6.55 8.70
CA PHE A 24 -2.09 -5.27 8.50
C PHE A 24 -1.19 -4.78 9.65
N ASN A 25 -1.23 -5.41 10.82
CA ASN A 25 -0.30 -5.09 11.91
C ASN A 25 1.18 -5.32 11.50
N ASP A 26 1.43 -6.05 10.41
CA ASP A 26 2.75 -6.30 9.87
C ASP A 26 3.17 -5.29 8.79
N PHE A 27 2.29 -4.41 8.32
CA PHE A 27 2.59 -3.47 7.23
C PHE A 27 3.77 -2.54 7.51
N PRO A 28 3.92 -1.96 8.73
CA PRO A 28 5.11 -1.19 9.07
C PRO A 28 6.43 -1.98 8.97
N LYS A 29 6.39 -3.33 8.98
CA LYS A 29 7.59 -4.17 8.88
C LYS A 29 8.15 -4.28 7.46
N PHE A 30 7.34 -4.04 6.44
CA PHE A 30 7.75 -4.17 5.03
C PHE A 30 7.40 -2.97 4.14
N MET A 31 6.65 -1.99 4.66
CA MET A 31 6.42 -0.69 4.01
C MET A 31 7.02 0.42 4.87
N SER A 32 8.31 0.67 4.71
CA SER A 32 9.11 1.59 5.54
C SER A 32 8.58 3.03 5.60
N PHE A 33 7.71 3.42 4.67
CA PHE A 33 7.07 4.73 4.63
C PHE A 33 5.87 4.85 5.60
N VAL A 34 5.26 3.72 5.99
CA VAL A 34 4.11 3.68 6.90
C VAL A 34 4.60 3.43 8.31
N LYS A 35 4.24 4.34 9.21
CA LYS A 35 4.57 4.25 10.63
C LYS A 35 3.54 3.44 11.38
N GLU A 36 2.25 3.68 11.10
CA GLU A 36 1.14 3.07 11.83
C GLU A 36 -0.07 2.91 10.93
N VAL A 37 -0.81 1.82 11.14
CA VAL A 37 -2.13 1.58 10.56
C VAL A 37 -3.06 1.14 11.67
N THR A 38 -4.15 1.86 11.90
CA THR A 38 -5.17 1.55 12.88
C THR A 38 -6.48 1.25 12.18
N TYR A 39 -7.05 0.06 12.33
CA TYR A 39 -8.34 -0.26 11.75
C TYR A 39 -9.48 0.19 12.66
N TYR A 40 -10.48 0.84 12.06
CA TYR A 40 -11.75 1.13 12.73
C TYR A 40 -12.71 -0.06 12.64
N ASP A 41 -12.70 -0.77 11.50
CA ASP A 41 -13.49 -1.95 11.20
C ASP A 41 -12.87 -2.72 10.02
N GLU A 42 -13.57 -3.68 9.41
CA GLU A 42 -13.06 -4.48 8.29
C GLU A 42 -12.78 -3.69 7.00
N GLN A 43 -13.37 -2.50 6.85
CA GLN A 43 -13.28 -1.70 5.63
C GLN A 43 -12.57 -0.37 5.83
N ARG A 44 -12.52 0.18 7.05
CA ARG A 44 -11.96 1.50 7.33
C ARG A 44 -10.70 1.43 8.17
N SER A 45 -9.70 2.22 7.77
CA SER A 45 -8.41 2.31 8.44
C SER A 45 -7.90 3.75 8.49
N HIS A 46 -7.12 4.04 9.53
CA HIS A 46 -6.36 5.26 9.71
C HIS A 46 -4.88 4.94 9.52
N TRP A 47 -4.18 5.78 8.77
CA TRP A 47 -2.79 5.58 8.41
C TRP A 47 -1.96 6.77 8.83
N VAL A 48 -0.77 6.50 9.35
CA VAL A 48 0.24 7.50 9.69
C VAL A 48 1.52 7.18 8.92
N SER A 49 2.06 8.16 8.20
CA SER A 49 3.32 8.06 7.47
C SER A 49 4.25 9.22 7.83
N ASN A 50 5.56 8.96 7.75
CA ASN A 50 6.61 9.94 8.01
C ASN A 50 7.43 10.27 6.75
N VAL A 51 6.81 10.24 5.57
CA VAL A 51 7.49 10.57 4.32
C VAL A 51 7.38 12.07 4.06
N LEU A 52 8.51 12.78 4.03
CA LEU A 52 8.58 14.22 3.77
C LEU A 52 7.74 15.11 4.73
N GLY A 53 7.45 14.58 5.92
CA GLY A 53 6.56 15.20 6.90
C GLY A 53 5.74 14.13 7.62
N SER A 54 4.98 14.53 8.63
CA SER A 54 3.95 13.67 9.22
C SER A 54 2.68 13.82 8.40
N HIS A 55 2.24 12.75 7.76
CA HIS A 55 0.99 12.72 7.00
C HIS A 55 0.09 11.63 7.55
N GLU A 56 -1.19 11.99 7.69
CA GLU A 56 -2.22 11.10 8.21
C GLU A 56 -3.41 11.11 7.25
N TRP A 57 -4.04 9.95 7.09
CA TRP A 57 -5.24 9.83 6.27
C TRP A 57 -6.11 8.67 6.74
N ASP A 58 -7.42 8.81 6.56
CA ASP A 58 -8.34 7.67 6.64
C ASP A 58 -8.54 7.08 5.25
N ALA A 59 -8.68 5.77 5.15
CA ALA A 59 -8.90 5.04 3.91
C ALA A 59 -9.98 3.98 4.05
N VAL A 60 -10.62 3.67 2.93
CA VAL A 60 -11.51 2.53 2.74
C VAL A 60 -10.86 1.47 1.85
N ASN A 61 -11.07 0.21 2.19
CA ASN A 61 -10.68 -0.94 1.38
C ASN A 61 -11.55 -1.03 0.11
N GLU A 62 -10.93 -1.18 -1.06
CA GLU A 62 -11.61 -1.24 -2.36
C GLU A 62 -11.02 -2.31 -3.28
N GLY A 63 -11.87 -3.03 -4.02
CA GLY A 63 -11.43 -3.94 -5.08
C GLY A 63 -10.65 -5.16 -4.61
N TRP A 64 -10.98 -5.69 -3.43
CA TRP A 64 -10.33 -6.88 -2.88
C TRP A 64 -10.84 -8.15 -3.57
N VAL A 65 -9.90 -8.96 -4.02
CA VAL A 65 -10.14 -10.28 -4.62
C VAL A 65 -9.11 -11.23 -4.03
N VAL A 66 -9.59 -12.29 -3.38
CA VAL A 66 -8.74 -13.28 -2.69
C VAL A 66 -7.64 -13.78 -3.64
N ASP A 67 -6.41 -13.78 -3.13
CA ASP A 67 -5.19 -14.21 -3.83
C ASP A 67 -4.87 -13.47 -5.14
N GLN A 68 -5.52 -12.35 -5.42
CA GLN A 68 -5.33 -11.59 -6.67
C GLN A 68 -5.07 -10.11 -6.43
N GLN A 69 -5.81 -9.48 -5.52
CA GLN A 69 -5.71 -8.05 -5.31
C GLN A 69 -6.22 -7.60 -3.94
N ILE A 70 -5.55 -6.61 -3.37
CA ILE A 70 -6.13 -5.71 -2.38
C ILE A 70 -6.01 -4.27 -2.88
N GLY A 71 -6.83 -3.37 -2.38
CA GLY A 71 -6.78 -1.95 -2.74
C GLY A 71 -7.40 -1.06 -1.67
N TRP A 72 -7.10 0.22 -1.78
CA TRP A 72 -7.60 1.24 -0.86
C TRP A 72 -7.78 2.58 -1.56
N ARG A 73 -8.59 3.43 -0.95
CA ARG A 73 -8.78 4.83 -1.34
C ARG A 73 -8.97 5.69 -0.09
N SER A 74 -8.24 6.81 -0.02
CA SER A 74 -8.38 7.78 1.08
C SER A 74 -9.78 8.41 1.08
N THR A 75 -10.33 8.62 2.26
CA THR A 75 -11.59 9.34 2.49
C THR A 75 -11.40 10.69 3.17
N SER A 76 -10.25 10.92 3.81
CA SER A 76 -9.89 12.15 4.51
C SER A 76 -8.36 12.32 4.52
N GLY A 77 -7.86 13.51 4.85
CA GLY A 77 -6.41 13.75 4.99
C GLY A 77 -5.68 13.78 3.65
N LEU A 78 -4.53 13.09 3.56
CA LEU A 78 -3.73 13.01 2.34
C LEU A 78 -4.48 12.23 1.24
N GLU A 79 -4.78 12.90 0.12
CA GLU A 79 -5.44 12.27 -1.03
C GLU A 79 -4.52 11.24 -1.68
N ASN A 80 -4.88 9.96 -1.53
CA ASN A 80 -4.18 8.84 -2.13
C ASN A 80 -5.11 7.64 -2.39
N SER A 81 -4.69 6.78 -3.30
CA SER A 81 -5.28 5.45 -3.50
C SER A 81 -4.20 4.49 -3.94
N GLY A 82 -4.49 3.21 -3.89
CA GLY A 82 -3.52 2.22 -4.33
C GLY A 82 -4.09 0.83 -4.40
N LYS A 83 -3.28 -0.07 -4.92
CA LYS A 83 -3.59 -1.48 -5.00
C LYS A 83 -2.32 -2.31 -4.97
N VAL A 84 -2.44 -3.49 -4.41
CA VAL A 84 -1.43 -4.54 -4.48
C VAL A 84 -2.01 -5.68 -5.30
N LYS A 85 -1.32 -6.08 -6.35
CA LYS A 85 -1.70 -7.23 -7.18
C LYS A 85 -0.76 -8.39 -6.88
N PHE A 86 -1.35 -9.58 -6.82
CA PHE A 86 -0.63 -10.83 -6.58
C PHE A 86 -0.74 -11.69 -7.84
N THR A 87 0.40 -12.06 -8.41
CA THR A 87 0.46 -12.93 -9.60
C THR A 87 1.28 -14.18 -9.26
N PRO A 88 0.67 -15.38 -9.23
CA PRO A 88 1.44 -16.61 -9.04
C PRO A 88 2.37 -16.84 -10.24
N LEU A 89 3.66 -17.04 -9.99
CA LEU A 89 4.66 -17.37 -10.99
C LEU A 89 4.99 -18.87 -11.00
N ALA A 90 4.95 -19.51 -9.82
CA ALA A 90 5.13 -20.94 -9.58
C ALA A 90 4.38 -21.34 -8.29
N PRO A 91 4.28 -22.64 -7.93
CA PRO A 91 3.58 -23.07 -6.70
C PRO A 91 4.06 -22.38 -5.40
N ASP A 92 5.34 -22.01 -5.34
CA ASP A 92 6.01 -21.38 -4.20
C ASP A 92 6.60 -20.00 -4.55
N GLN A 93 6.15 -19.36 -5.63
CA GLN A 93 6.65 -18.06 -6.06
C GLN A 93 5.53 -17.13 -6.53
N THR A 94 5.53 -15.91 -6.01
CA THR A 94 4.51 -14.89 -6.29
C THR A 94 5.18 -13.58 -6.68
N MET A 95 4.71 -12.93 -7.75
CA MET A 95 5.00 -11.52 -8.02
C MET A 95 4.00 -10.66 -7.25
N VAL A 96 4.52 -9.66 -6.54
CA VAL A 96 3.74 -8.63 -5.88
C VAL A 96 4.00 -7.31 -6.57
N ASP A 97 2.95 -6.72 -7.15
CA ASP A 97 2.98 -5.40 -7.76
C ASP A 97 2.22 -4.41 -6.88
N VAL A 98 2.88 -3.36 -6.44
CA VAL A 98 2.30 -2.28 -5.62
C VAL A 98 2.17 -1.04 -6.47
N PHE A 99 0.96 -0.49 -6.54
CA PHE A 99 0.65 0.77 -7.21
C PHE A 99 0.13 1.77 -6.18
N ILE A 100 0.74 2.95 -6.15
CA ILE A 100 0.31 4.06 -5.28
C ILE A 100 0.06 5.28 -6.15
N TYR A 101 -1.14 5.85 -6.01
CA TYR A 101 -1.56 7.08 -6.64
C TYR A 101 -1.71 8.13 -5.56
N TYR A 102 -0.98 9.23 -5.66
CA TYR A 102 -1.09 10.31 -4.68
C TYR A 102 -0.90 11.66 -5.35
N THR A 103 -1.40 12.71 -4.71
CA THR A 103 -1.13 14.09 -5.12
C THR A 103 -0.04 14.65 -4.19
N PRO A 104 1.21 14.81 -4.65
CA PRO A 104 2.24 15.42 -3.82
C PRO A 104 1.81 16.84 -3.41
N PRO A 105 2.08 17.26 -2.17
CA PRO A 105 1.79 18.62 -1.75
C PRO A 105 2.54 19.63 -2.64
N ALA A 106 1.85 20.68 -3.11
CA ALA A 106 2.47 21.72 -3.91
C ALA A 106 3.49 22.51 -3.06
N GLY A 107 4.78 22.40 -3.39
CA GLY A 107 5.87 23.10 -2.71
C GLY A 107 7.23 22.81 -3.35
N PRO A 108 8.30 23.56 -3.01
CA PRO A 108 9.62 23.47 -3.66
C PRO A 108 10.35 22.12 -3.49
N VAL A 109 9.72 21.15 -2.80
CA VAL A 109 10.19 19.79 -2.55
C VAL A 109 9.57 18.78 -3.54
N GLY A 110 9.00 19.25 -4.66
CA GLY A 110 8.41 18.41 -5.70
C GLY A 110 9.39 17.53 -6.50
N ASN A 111 10.71 17.73 -6.35
CA ASN A 111 11.74 17.06 -7.18
C ASN A 111 12.46 15.89 -6.49
N ALA A 112 12.02 15.44 -5.31
CA ALA A 112 12.74 14.42 -4.53
C ALA A 112 12.10 13.01 -4.53
N VAL A 113 10.93 12.83 -5.14
CA VAL A 113 10.20 11.54 -5.08
C VAL A 113 10.43 10.63 -6.28
N GLU A 114 11.31 11.00 -7.21
CA GLU A 114 11.61 10.18 -8.40
C GLU A 114 12.73 9.12 -8.17
N THR A 115 13.21 8.87 -6.94
CA THR A 115 14.39 7.98 -6.75
C THR A 115 14.34 7.02 -5.56
N LEU A 116 13.17 6.52 -5.16
CA LEU A 116 13.10 5.39 -4.21
C LEU A 116 12.18 4.30 -4.73
#